data_AF-A0A8J2MP53-F1
#
_entry.id   AF-A0A8J2MP53-F1
#
_cell.length_a   1.000
_cell.length_b   1.000
_cell.length_c   1.000
_cell.angle_alpha   90.00
_cell.angle_beta   90.00
_cell.angle_gamma   90.00
#
_symmetry.space_group_name_H-M   'P 1'
#
loop_
_entity.id
_entity.type
_entity.pdbx_description
1 polymer ?
#
loop_
_entity_poly.entity_id
_entity_poly.type
_entity_poly.pdbx_seq_one_letter_code
_entity_poly.pdbx_strand_id
1 'polypeptide(L)' 'MGRQVRADDVVRSTDTTEEIQVETSDISNKFKFFETYKEPEKERKQFRITPPRDGQVKYKF' A
#
# COMPACT_ATOMS: atom_id res chain seq x y z
N MET A 1 29.22 45.03 -19.07
CA MET A 1 30.06 43.95 -18.49
C MET A 1 29.28 42.65 -18.59
N GLY A 2 29.58 41.81 -19.59
CA GLY A 2 28.91 40.51 -19.74
C GLY A 2 29.47 39.53 -18.71
N ARG A 3 28.59 38.87 -17.95
CA ARG A 3 28.97 37.82 -17.01
C ARG A 3 29.55 36.65 -17.82
N GLN A 4 30.85 36.45 -17.72
CA GLN A 4 31.52 35.30 -18.32
C GLN A 4 31.17 34.07 -17.48
N VAL A 5 30.19 33.30 -17.96
CA VAL A 5 29.87 31.99 -17.39
C VAL A 5 31.05 31.06 -17.63
N ARG A 6 31.58 30.45 -16.58
CA ARG A 6 32.71 29.52 -16.70
C ARG A 6 32.20 28.24 -17.33
N ALA A 7 33.02 27.60 -18.15
CA ALA A 7 32.67 26.31 -18.76
C ALA A 7 32.32 25.25 -17.71
N ASP A 8 32.90 25.37 -16.51
CA ASP A 8 32.63 24.51 -15.35
C ASP A 8 31.21 24.69 -14.77
N ASP A 9 30.54 25.82 -15.05
CA ASP A 9 29.17 26.08 -14.63
C ASP A 9 28.13 25.57 -15.66
N VAL A 10 28.58 24.99 -16.79
CA VAL A 10 27.73 24.57 -17.91
C VAL A 10 27.81 23.06 -18.09
N VAL A 11 26.78 22.35 -17.65
CA VAL A 11 26.65 20.90 -17.86
C VAL A 11 25.84 20.64 -19.14
N ARG A 12 26.41 19.87 -20.08
CA ARG A 12 25.72 19.52 -21.34
C ARG A 12 24.92 18.24 -21.18
N SER A 13 23.81 18.10 -21.90
CA SER A 13 22.99 16.87 -21.88
C SER A 13 23.73 15.63 -22.41
N THR A 14 24.83 15.83 -23.14
CA THR A 14 25.73 14.78 -23.62
C THR A 14 26.80 14.40 -22.61
N ASP A 15 27.02 15.20 -21.56
CA ASP A 15 27.95 14.84 -20.52
C ASP A 15 27.36 13.64 -19.78
N THR A 16 28.06 12.51 -19.86
CA THR A 16 27.69 11.27 -19.20
C THR A 16 27.80 11.50 -17.71
N THR A 17 26.67 11.70 -17.05
CA THR A 17 26.59 11.67 -15.60
C THR A 17 26.88 10.24 -15.13
N GLU A 18 27.61 10.11 -14.02
CA GLU A 18 27.85 8.81 -13.38
C GLU A 18 26.51 8.10 -13.20
N GLU A 19 26.42 6.84 -13.59
CA GLU A 19 25.22 6.04 -13.45
C GLU A 19 24.96 5.83 -11.95
N ILE A 20 24.13 6.69 -11.36
CA ILE A 20 23.78 6.62 -9.94
C ILE A 20 22.97 5.34 -9.75
N GLN A 21 23.58 4.34 -9.12
CA GLN A 21 22.87 3.14 -8.69
C GLN A 21 21.87 3.53 -7.59
N VAL A 22 20.60 3.60 -7.97
CA VAL A 22 19.51 3.81 -7.01
C VAL A 22 19.18 2.47 -6.38
N GLU A 23 19.44 2.32 -5.08
CA GLU A 23 19.00 1.16 -4.33
C GLU A 23 17.47 1.14 -4.22
N THR A 24 16.83 0.38 -5.11
CA THR A 24 15.37 0.22 -5.17
C THR A 24 14.88 -1.01 -4.40
N SER A 25 15.79 -1.72 -3.74
CA SER A 25 15.55 -2.94 -2.95
C SER A 25 14.48 -2.69 -1.87
N ASP A 26 14.60 -1.61 -1.11
CA ASP A 26 13.67 -1.25 -0.04
C ASP A 26 12.26 -0.96 -0.55
N ILE A 27 12.18 -0.20 -1.64
CA ILE A 27 10.91 0.11 -2.32
C ILE A 27 10.28 -1.18 -2.86
N SER A 28 11.06 -2.02 -3.54
CA SER A 28 10.60 -3.28 -4.12
C SER A 28 10.09 -4.25 -3.05
N ASN A 29 10.79 -4.34 -1.91
CA ASN A 29 10.37 -5.18 -0.79
C ASN A 29 9.05 -4.72 -0.16
N LYS A 30 8.76 -3.41 -0.16
CA LYS A 30 7.50 -2.87 0.33
C LYS A 30 6.29 -3.27 -0.54
N PHE A 31 6.50 -3.47 -1.83
CA PHE A 31 5.43 -3.89 -2.75
C PHE A 31 5.13 -5.40 -2.69
N LYS A 32 6.08 -6.24 -2.25
CA LYS A 32 5.87 -7.70 -2.06
C LYS A 32 4.74 -8.03 -1.07
N PHE A 33 4.48 -7.13 -0.12
CA PHE A 33 3.34 -7.26 0.80
C PHE A 33 2.01 -7.37 0.05
N PHE A 34 1.79 -6.56 -0.98
CA PHE A 34 0.53 -6.54 -1.73
C PHE A 34 0.34 -7.74 -2.64
N GLU A 35 1.41 -8.46 -3.01
CA GLU A 35 1.29 -9.72 -3.76
C GLU A 35 0.74 -10.86 -2.89
N THR A 36 1.06 -10.82 -1.59
CA THR A 36 0.76 -11.93 -0.66
C THR A 36 -0.40 -11.63 0.28
N TYR A 37 -0.71 -10.34 0.51
CA TYR A 37 -1.77 -9.93 1.42
C TYR A 37 -3.14 -10.31 0.88
N LYS A 38 -3.86 -11.13 1.64
CA LYS A 38 -5.29 -11.41 1.48
C LYS A 38 -5.99 -10.92 2.73
N GLU A 39 -6.99 -10.04 2.57
CA GLU A 39 -7.81 -9.65 3.71
C GLU A 39 -8.44 -10.90 4.35
N PRO A 40 -8.41 -11.04 5.69
CA PRO A 40 -9.10 -12.13 6.34
C PRO A 40 -10.60 -12.06 6.04
N GLU A 41 -11.22 -13.21 5.76
CA GLU A 41 -12.66 -13.29 5.52
C GLU A 41 -13.40 -12.74 6.75
N LYS A 42 -14.03 -11.58 6.59
CA LYS A 42 -14.88 -10.99 7.62
C LYS A 42 -16.18 -11.76 7.63
N GLU A 43 -16.35 -12.65 8.60
CA GLU A 43 -17.65 -13.27 8.86
C GLU A 43 -18.69 -12.18 9.15
N ARG A 44 -19.71 -12.09 8.30
CA ARG A 44 -20.80 -11.15 8.50
C ARG A 44 -21.57 -11.61 9.74
N LYS A 45 -21.66 -10.75 10.76
CA LYS A 45 -22.47 -11.01 11.95
C LYS A 45 -23.89 -11.36 11.52
N GLN A 46 -24.32 -12.59 11.77
CA GLN A 46 -25.68 -13.03 11.50
C GLN A 46 -26.60 -12.42 12.57
N PHE A 47 -27.16 -11.25 12.28
CA PHE A 47 -28.18 -10.67 13.13
C PHE A 47 -29.45 -11.51 13.00
N ARG A 48 -29.92 -12.06 14.11
CA ARG A 48 -31.26 -12.63 14.19
C ARG A 48 -32.24 -11.45 14.26
N ILE A 49 -32.95 -11.19 13.16
CA ILE A 49 -33.97 -10.13 13.07
C ILE A 49 -35.09 -10.39 14.09
N THR A 50 -35.41 -11.66 14.34
CA THR A 50 -36.40 -12.05 15.34
C THR A 50 -35.71 -12.31 16.68
N PRO A 51 -36.05 -11.56 17.74
CA PRO A 51 -35.55 -11.87 19.08
C PRO A 51 -36.01 -13.28 19.50
N PRO A 52 -35.23 -14.00 20.33
CA PRO A 52 -35.68 -15.24 20.95
C PRO A 52 -37.00 -14.98 21.68
N ARG A 53 -38.00 -15.85 21.53
CA ARG A 53 -39.22 -15.76 22.34
C ARG A 53 -38.88 -16.22 23.74
N ASP A 54 -38.44 -15.29 24.59
CA ASP A 54 -38.36 -15.55 26.02
C ASP A 54 -39.74 -16.04 26.50
N GLY A 55 -39.77 -17.26 27.07
CA GLY A 55 -40.97 -17.81 27.72
C GLY A 55 -41.92 -18.68 26.90
N GLN A 56 -41.64 -19.06 25.64
CA GLN A 56 -42.48 -20.04 24.91
C GLN A 56 -41.85 -21.43 24.81
N VAL A 57 -41.71 -22.10 25.96
CA VAL A 57 -41.74 -23.58 25.99
C VAL A 57 -43.01 -23.98 26.72
N LYS A 58 -44.15 -23.95 26.02
CA LYS A 58 -45.30 -24.74 26.45
C LYS A 58 -44.88 -26.19 26.24
N TYR A 59 -44.46 -26.86 27.32
CA TYR A 59 -44.36 -28.31 27.33
C TYR A 59 -45.75 -28.84 26.93
N LYS A 60 -45.79 -29.57 25.80
CA LYS A 60 -46.98 -30.33 25.41
C LYS A 60 -46.97 -31.62 26.22
N PHE A 61 -48.08 -31.89 26.92
CA PHE A 61 -48.40 -33.19 27.50
C PHE A 61 -48.50 -34.25 26.40
#